data_AF-A0A956VR35-F1
#
_entry.id   AF-A0A956VR35-F1
#
_cell.length_a   1.000
_cell.length_b   1.000
_cell.length_c   1.000
_cell.angle_alpha   90.00
_cell.angle_beta   90.00
_cell.angle_gamma   90.00
#
_symmetry.space_group_name_H-M   'P 1'
#
loop_
_entity.id
_entity.type
_entity.pdbx_description
1 polymer ?
#
loop_
_entity_poly.entity_id
_entity_poly.type
_entity_poly.pdbx_seq_one_letter_code
_entity_poly.pdbx_strand_id
1 'polypeptide(L)'
;MPKALAGVLLAFASGALMFTTATELIQHPLEQAPMWSILVAVPLGALAFLGLNALSDRLSAGNQGSVTLLIGVMVDGIPENLALGSSIGPALLYSIVATNFPEALTGARDMRTRTSWSRRRVVSIWSLGGLLLTLAVLAGYFLTQFVSDEVTAVINAFAGGAVVASLFAAAVPEGHDQGGSWAAMGTAVGFVIAAVIA
;
A
#
# COMPACT_ATOMS: atom_id res chain seq x y z
N MET A 1 1.85 4.30 20.80
CA MET A 1 1.86 2.88 20.42
C MET A 1 3.27 2.31 20.61
N PRO A 2 3.45 1.20 21.34
CA PRO A 2 4.73 0.50 21.40
C PRO A 2 5.19 0.05 20.00
N LYS A 3 6.50 0.07 19.70
CA LYS A 3 7.03 -0.36 18.39
C LYS A 3 6.67 -1.81 18.06
N ALA A 4 6.70 -2.70 19.06
CA ALA A 4 6.29 -4.09 18.89
C ALA A 4 4.84 -4.23 18.40
N LEU A 5 3.93 -3.45 18.96
CA LEU A 5 2.53 -3.46 18.52
C LEU A 5 2.39 -2.87 17.10
N ALA A 6 3.14 -1.81 16.78
CA ALA A 6 3.17 -1.23 15.44
C ALA A 6 3.60 -2.27 14.39
N GLY A 7 4.70 -2.99 14.66
CA GLY A 7 5.22 -4.04 13.78
C GLY A 7 4.26 -5.21 13.59
N VAL A 8 3.60 -5.67 14.66
CA VAL A 8 2.57 -6.72 14.55
C VAL A 8 1.37 -6.26 13.72
N LEU A 9 0.92 -5.02 13.88
CA LEU A 9 -0.17 -4.45 13.08
C LEU A 9 0.22 -4.27 11.62
N LEU A 10 1.46 -3.85 11.34
CA LEU A 10 1.98 -3.74 9.98
C LEU A 10 2.10 -5.11 9.31
N ALA A 11 2.59 -6.11 10.03
CA ALA A 11 2.66 -7.49 9.54
C ALA A 11 1.26 -8.08 9.29
N PHE A 12 0.32 -7.82 10.20
CA PHE A 12 -1.10 -8.13 10.00
C PHE A 12 -1.64 -7.55 8.70
N ALA A 13 -1.42 -6.26 8.48
CA ALA A 13 -1.90 -5.57 7.30
C ALA A 13 -1.22 -6.09 6.02
N SER A 14 0.08 -6.39 6.08
CA SER A 14 0.83 -7.04 5.00
C SER A 14 0.24 -8.39 4.61
N GLY A 15 -0.20 -9.19 5.59
CA GLY A 15 -0.87 -10.46 5.33
C GLY A 15 -2.22 -10.29 4.64
N ALA A 16 -3.01 -9.31 5.09
CA ALA A 16 -4.29 -8.97 4.47
C ALA A 16 -4.11 -8.50 3.01
N LEU A 17 -3.15 -7.60 2.76
CA LEU A 17 -2.80 -7.14 1.42
C LEU A 17 -2.31 -8.28 0.53
N MET A 18 -1.47 -9.19 1.05
CA MET A 18 -0.99 -10.35 0.29
C MET A 18 -2.13 -11.20 -0.26
N PHE A 19 -3.17 -11.46 0.56
CA PHE A 19 -4.36 -12.19 0.12
C PHE A 19 -5.14 -11.43 -0.95
N THR A 20 -5.44 -10.14 -0.70
CA THR A 20 -6.25 -9.34 -1.63
C THR A 20 -5.53 -9.05 -2.93
N THR A 21 -4.21 -8.89 -2.90
CA THR A 21 -3.42 -8.77 -4.12
C THR A 21 -3.47 -10.05 -4.94
N ALA A 22 -3.33 -11.22 -4.31
CA ALA A 22 -3.41 -12.50 -5.02
C ALA A 22 -4.79 -12.72 -5.66
N THR A 23 -5.86 -12.39 -4.96
CA THR A 23 -7.24 -12.66 -5.40
C THR A 23 -7.80 -11.54 -6.28
N GLU A 24 -7.83 -10.31 -5.78
CA GLU A 24 -8.48 -9.18 -6.46
C GLU A 24 -7.59 -8.54 -7.53
N LEU A 25 -6.26 -8.53 -7.35
CA LEU A 25 -5.34 -7.83 -8.28
C LEU A 25 -4.60 -8.77 -9.24
N ILE A 26 -4.67 -10.08 -9.05
CA ILE A 26 -4.01 -11.05 -9.93
C ILE A 26 -5.04 -12.05 -10.48
N GLN A 27 -5.73 -12.79 -9.62
CA GLN A 27 -6.68 -13.81 -10.06
C GLN A 27 -7.86 -13.19 -10.83
N HIS A 28 -8.49 -12.15 -10.30
CA HIS A 28 -9.63 -11.52 -10.99
C HIS A 28 -9.25 -10.92 -12.36
N PRO A 29 -8.11 -10.22 -12.52
CA PRO A 29 -7.62 -9.82 -13.84
C PRO A 29 -7.36 -10.96 -14.83
N LEU A 30 -6.90 -12.13 -14.36
CA LEU A 30 -6.70 -13.31 -15.21
C LEU A 30 -8.00 -13.86 -15.80
N GLU A 31 -9.15 -13.57 -15.18
CA GLU A 31 -10.47 -13.95 -15.67
C GLU A 31 -11.01 -12.97 -16.73
N GLN A 32 -10.49 -11.74 -16.77
CA GLN A 32 -10.99 -10.64 -17.59
C GLN A 32 -10.07 -10.22 -18.74
N ALA A 33 -8.81 -10.63 -18.72
CA ALA A 33 -7.81 -10.28 -19.72
C ALA A 33 -6.93 -11.49 -20.09
N PRO A 34 -6.33 -11.50 -21.29
CA PRO A 34 -5.49 -12.61 -21.72
C PRO A 34 -4.23 -12.73 -20.85
N MET A 35 -3.90 -13.95 -20.44
CA MET A 35 -2.76 -14.29 -19.56
C MET A 35 -1.46 -13.51 -19.87
N TRP A 36 -1.11 -13.34 -21.15
CA TRP A 36 0.13 -12.67 -21.53
C TRP A 36 0.16 -11.20 -21.11
N SER A 37 -0.98 -10.49 -21.11
CA SER A 37 -1.03 -9.09 -20.71
C SER A 37 -0.81 -8.96 -19.21
N ILE A 38 -1.35 -9.88 -18.41
CA ILE A 38 -1.12 -9.96 -16.97
C ILE A 38 0.34 -10.31 -16.65
N LEU A 39 0.92 -11.28 -17.36
CA LEU A 39 2.34 -11.66 -17.21
C LEU A 39 3.30 -10.51 -17.50
N VAL A 40 2.91 -9.55 -18.33
CA VAL A 40 3.71 -8.35 -18.63
C VAL A 40 3.39 -7.23 -17.65
N ALA A 41 2.11 -7.00 -17.33
CA ALA A 41 1.67 -5.92 -16.46
C ALA A 41 2.24 -6.03 -15.04
N VAL A 42 2.26 -7.23 -14.46
CA VAL A 42 2.73 -7.46 -13.09
C VAL A 42 4.21 -7.08 -12.92
N PRO A 43 5.17 -7.58 -13.72
CA PRO A 43 6.56 -7.13 -13.65
C PRO A 43 6.72 -5.63 -13.93
N LEU A 44 5.96 -5.05 -14.86
CA LEU A 44 6.01 -3.61 -15.13
C LEU A 44 5.55 -2.78 -13.92
N GLY A 45 4.52 -3.22 -13.22
CA GLY A 45 4.07 -2.63 -11.96
C GLY A 45 5.15 -2.66 -10.89
N ALA A 46 5.77 -3.82 -10.69
CA ALA A 46 6.87 -3.98 -9.74
C ALA A 46 8.08 -3.09 -10.11
N LEU A 47 8.44 -3.01 -11.39
CA LEU A 47 9.52 -2.14 -11.86
C LEU A 47 9.20 -0.66 -11.69
N ALA A 48 7.95 -0.25 -11.93
CA ALA A 48 7.50 1.11 -11.69
C ALA A 48 7.61 1.46 -10.20
N PHE A 49 7.17 0.56 -9.32
CA PHE A 49 7.34 0.71 -7.88
C PHE A 49 8.81 0.89 -7.49
N LEU A 50 9.70 -0.01 -7.94
CA LEU A 50 11.12 0.07 -7.64
C LEU A 50 11.76 1.36 -8.17
N GLY A 51 11.35 1.82 -9.34
CA GLY A 51 11.79 3.08 -9.93
C GLY A 51 11.35 4.30 -9.13
N LEU A 52 10.08 4.33 -8.71
CA LEU A 52 9.53 5.39 -7.86
C LEU A 52 10.18 5.40 -6.47
N ASN A 53 10.39 4.23 -5.87
CA ASN A 53 11.05 4.10 -4.58
C ASN A 53 12.51 4.59 -4.65
N ALA A 54 13.26 4.18 -5.68
CA ALA A 54 14.62 4.65 -5.89
C ALA A 54 14.70 6.16 -6.16
N LEU A 55 13.71 6.73 -6.86
CA LEU A 55 13.61 8.19 -7.06
C LEU A 55 13.30 8.90 -5.75
N SER A 56 12.36 8.38 -4.96
CA SER A 56 12.01 8.89 -3.63
C SER A 56 13.22 8.94 -2.71
N ASP A 57 14.02 7.87 -2.66
CA ASP A 57 15.24 7.79 -1.86
C ASP A 57 16.25 8.86 -2.28
N ARG A 58 16.43 9.08 -3.59
CA ARG A 58 17.32 10.11 -4.13
C ARG A 58 16.86 11.52 -3.80
N LEU A 59 15.55 11.78 -3.87
CA LEU A 59 14.97 13.09 -3.53
C LEU A 59 14.97 13.34 -2.01
N SER A 60 14.91 12.27 -1.23
CA SER A 60 14.92 12.31 0.23
C SER A 60 16.33 12.37 0.81
N ALA A 61 17.37 12.14 0.01
CA ALA A 61 18.78 12.27 0.39
C ALA A 61 19.12 13.73 0.75
N GLY A 62 18.80 14.12 1.99
CA GLY A 62 18.96 15.47 2.52
C GLY A 62 17.85 15.94 3.46
N ASN A 63 16.69 15.25 3.48
CA ASN A 63 15.56 15.59 4.34
C ASN A 63 15.54 14.77 5.64
N GLN A 64 15.07 15.39 6.73
CA GLN A 64 14.88 14.73 8.03
C GLN A 64 13.94 13.53 7.86
N GLY A 65 14.37 12.33 8.28
CA GLY A 65 13.78 11.02 7.94
C GLY A 65 12.29 10.81 8.23
N SER A 66 11.61 11.77 8.86
CA SER A 66 10.16 11.75 9.03
C SER A 66 9.37 12.22 7.80
N VAL A 67 9.96 13.03 6.91
CA VAL A 67 9.37 13.36 5.60
C VAL A 67 9.51 12.20 4.62
N THR A 68 10.63 11.49 4.69
CA THR A 68 10.91 10.28 3.89
C THR A 68 9.83 9.22 4.08
N LEU A 69 9.39 8.98 5.33
CA LEU A 69 8.33 8.01 5.61
C LEU A 69 6.99 8.41 4.97
N LEU A 70 6.62 9.69 5.00
CA LEU A 70 5.40 10.15 4.31
C LEU A 70 5.50 9.91 2.81
N ILE A 71 6.65 10.20 2.20
CA ILE A 71 6.84 9.99 0.76
C ILE A 71 6.75 8.49 0.44
N GLY A 72 7.35 7.62 1.25
CA GLY A 72 7.20 6.17 1.14
C GLY A 72 5.74 5.75 1.15
N VAL A 73 4.99 6.11 2.19
CA VAL A 73 3.55 5.79 2.30
C VAL A 73 2.73 6.33 1.10
N MET A 74 3.09 7.48 0.53
CA MET A 74 2.42 7.99 -0.67
C MET A 74 2.79 7.20 -1.93
N VAL A 75 4.06 6.82 -2.09
CA VAL A 75 4.56 6.01 -3.21
C VAL A 75 3.93 4.62 -3.18
N ASP A 76 3.79 4.03 -1.99
CA ASP A 76 3.17 2.73 -1.76
C ASP A 76 1.65 2.81 -1.93
N GLY A 77 1.04 3.85 -1.35
CA GLY A 77 -0.41 4.00 -1.29
C GLY A 77 -1.06 4.41 -2.62
N ILE A 78 -0.38 5.12 -3.52
CA ILE A 78 -0.98 5.53 -4.80
C ILE A 78 -1.41 4.31 -5.65
N PRO A 79 -0.54 3.32 -5.93
CA PRO A 79 -0.94 2.10 -6.63
C PRO A 79 -2.11 1.37 -5.96
N GLU A 80 -2.06 1.19 -4.64
CA GLU A 80 -3.12 0.51 -3.86
C GLU A 80 -4.47 1.21 -3.99
N ASN A 81 -4.47 2.53 -3.82
CA ASN A 81 -5.70 3.32 -3.82
C ASN A 81 -6.27 3.48 -5.24
N LEU A 82 -5.43 3.54 -6.28
CA LEU A 82 -5.89 3.47 -7.67
C LEU A 82 -6.63 2.15 -7.95
N ALA A 83 -6.05 1.03 -7.51
CA ALA A 83 -6.64 -0.30 -7.68
C ALA A 83 -7.96 -0.47 -6.91
N LEU A 84 -8.03 0.09 -5.71
CA LEU A 84 -9.29 0.13 -4.94
C LEU A 84 -10.39 0.91 -5.67
N GLY A 85 -10.02 1.99 -6.38
CA GLY A 85 -10.96 2.77 -7.17
C GLY A 85 -11.50 2.01 -8.39
N SER A 86 -10.67 1.20 -9.04
CA SER A 86 -11.05 0.43 -10.23
C SER A 86 -11.83 -0.85 -9.91
N SER A 87 -11.60 -1.45 -8.74
CA SER A 87 -12.41 -2.56 -8.23
C SER A 87 -12.58 -2.43 -6.71
N ILE A 88 -13.81 -2.09 -6.27
CA ILE A 88 -14.12 -1.94 -4.85
C ILE A 88 -14.44 -3.33 -4.27
N GLY A 89 -13.40 -4.07 -3.89
CA GLY A 89 -13.53 -5.25 -3.02
C GLY A 89 -13.53 -4.84 -1.55
N PRO A 90 -14.47 -5.33 -0.72
CA PRO A 90 -14.49 -5.04 0.71
C PRO A 90 -13.22 -5.52 1.42
N ALA A 91 -12.59 -6.59 0.92
CA ALA A 91 -11.33 -7.09 1.47
C ALA A 91 -10.16 -6.18 1.10
N LEU A 92 -10.02 -5.73 -0.15
CA LEU A 92 -8.98 -4.76 -0.51
C LEU A 92 -9.13 -3.43 0.26
N LEU A 93 -10.36 -2.91 0.41
CA LEU A 93 -10.61 -1.74 1.25
C LEU A 93 -10.14 -1.97 2.69
N TYR A 94 -10.48 -3.13 3.26
CA TYR A 94 -10.07 -3.51 4.60
C TYR A 94 -8.54 -3.57 4.73
N SER A 95 -7.86 -4.23 3.79
CA SER A 95 -6.40 -4.39 3.76
C SER A 95 -5.67 -3.04 3.67
N ILE A 96 -6.16 -2.14 2.81
CA ILE A 96 -5.59 -0.79 2.64
C ILE A 96 -5.76 0.04 3.92
N VAL A 97 -6.94 0.00 4.54
CA VAL A 97 -7.19 0.70 5.81
C VAL A 97 -6.32 0.12 6.92
N ALA A 98 -6.21 -1.21 6.99
CA ALA A 98 -5.41 -1.91 7.98
C ALA A 98 -3.92 -1.57 7.88
N THR A 99 -3.42 -1.24 6.67
CA THR A 99 -2.01 -0.91 6.42
C THR A 99 -1.72 0.57 6.64
N ASN A 100 -2.50 1.45 5.98
CA ASN A 100 -2.26 2.88 6.00
C ASN A 100 -2.48 3.52 7.39
N PHE A 101 -3.37 2.95 8.22
CA PHE A 101 -3.68 3.53 9.52
C PHE A 101 -2.54 3.40 10.56
N PRO A 102 -1.96 2.21 10.82
CA PRO A 102 -0.79 2.06 11.67
C PRO A 102 0.42 2.89 11.20
N GLU A 103 0.65 2.97 9.89
CA GLU A 103 1.73 3.76 9.30
C GLU A 103 1.53 5.25 9.51
N ALA A 104 0.32 5.77 9.27
CA ALA A 104 0.00 7.16 9.50
C ALA A 104 0.18 7.56 10.98
N LEU A 105 -0.23 6.69 11.91
CA LEU A 105 -0.03 6.92 13.35
C LEU A 105 1.45 6.92 13.73
N THR A 106 2.22 5.95 13.24
CA THR A 106 3.64 5.79 13.56
C THR A 106 4.45 6.93 12.94
N GLY A 107 4.18 7.26 11.69
CA GLY A 107 4.77 8.38 10.98
C GLY A 107 4.46 9.74 11.58
N ALA A 108 3.20 9.99 11.99
CA ALA A 108 2.84 11.23 12.67
C ALA A 108 3.55 11.36 14.04
N ARG A 109 3.69 10.26 14.78
CA ARG A 109 4.45 10.25 16.03
C ARG A 109 5.93 10.51 15.79
N ASP A 110 6.52 9.91 14.77
CA ASP A 110 7.94 10.08 14.47
C ASP A 110 8.24 11.51 13.99
N MET A 111 7.37 12.11 13.16
CA MET A 111 7.43 13.55 12.86
C MET A 111 7.37 14.40 14.13
N ARG A 112 6.49 14.07 15.08
CA ARG A 112 6.34 14.83 16.34
C ARG A 112 7.53 14.70 17.29
N THR A 113 8.26 13.60 17.25
CA THR A 113 9.34 13.31 18.20
C THR A 113 10.71 13.64 17.64
N ARG A 114 10.90 13.58 16.31
CA ARG A 114 12.19 13.82 15.65
C ARG A 114 12.31 15.21 15.02
N THR A 115 11.22 15.97 14.94
CA THR A 115 11.22 17.35 14.42
C THR A 115 10.67 18.34 15.45
N SER A 116 10.98 19.62 15.29
CA SER A 116 10.39 20.71 16.09
C SER A 116 8.98 21.14 15.63
N TRP A 117 8.35 20.38 14.73
CA TRP A 117 7.08 20.77 14.12
C TRP A 117 5.90 20.70 15.09
N SER A 118 4.98 21.67 14.95
CA SER A 118 3.77 21.74 15.76
C SER A 118 2.81 20.60 15.43
N ARG A 119 1.98 20.22 16.41
CA ARG A 119 0.93 19.18 16.22
C ARG A 119 0.03 19.49 15.03
N ARG A 120 -0.38 20.75 14.86
CA ARG A 120 -1.22 21.18 13.74
C ARG A 120 -0.53 20.92 12.40
N ARG A 121 0.75 21.28 12.28
CA ARG A 121 1.51 21.05 11.04
C ARG A 121 1.60 19.56 10.70
N VAL A 122 1.92 18.70 11.67
CA VAL A 122 2.02 17.26 11.44
C VAL A 122 0.68 16.68 11.00
N VAL A 123 -0.42 17.02 11.70
CA VAL A 123 -1.76 16.55 11.32
C VAL A 123 -2.13 17.04 9.92
N SER A 124 -1.91 18.31 9.58
CA SER A 124 -2.20 18.84 8.24
C SER A 124 -1.44 18.12 7.13
N ILE A 125 -0.18 17.76 7.35
CA ILE A 125 0.62 17.02 6.37
C ILE A 125 0.04 15.62 6.13
N TRP A 126 -0.28 14.89 7.19
CA TRP A 126 -0.89 13.55 7.06
C TRP A 126 -2.30 13.60 6.49
N SER A 127 -3.10 14.62 6.84
CA SER A 127 -4.41 14.85 6.24
C SER A 127 -4.32 15.16 4.75
N LEU A 128 -3.31 15.92 4.32
CA LEU A 128 -3.06 16.18 2.90
C LEU A 128 -2.67 14.88 2.17
N GLY A 129 -1.83 14.04 2.79
CA GLY A 129 -1.51 12.71 2.27
C GLY A 129 -2.77 11.85 2.09
N GLY A 130 -3.62 11.76 3.11
CA GLY A 130 -4.89 11.03 3.01
C GLY A 130 -5.83 11.58 1.94
N LEU A 131 -5.86 12.90 1.74
CA LEU A 131 -6.59 13.53 0.65
C LEU A 131 -6.04 13.11 -0.72
N LEU A 132 -4.72 13.07 -0.90
CA LEU A 132 -4.09 12.62 -2.15
C LEU A 132 -4.42 11.14 -2.44
N LEU A 133 -4.38 10.27 -1.44
CA LEU A 133 -4.78 8.86 -1.60
C LEU A 133 -6.28 8.73 -1.93
N THR A 134 -7.14 9.56 -1.33
CA THR A 134 -8.56 9.62 -1.68
C THR A 134 -8.76 10.04 -3.14
N LEU A 135 -8.00 11.02 -3.62
CA LEU A 135 -8.02 11.44 -5.02
C LEU A 135 -7.53 10.33 -5.95
N ALA A 136 -6.57 9.50 -5.51
CA ALA A 136 -6.14 8.31 -6.25
C ALA A 136 -7.28 7.29 -6.39
N VAL A 137 -8.07 7.04 -5.34
CA VAL A 137 -9.29 6.20 -5.44
C VAL A 137 -10.28 6.76 -6.46
N LEU A 138 -10.56 8.05 -6.38
CA LEU A 138 -11.47 8.70 -7.33
C LEU A 138 -10.95 8.63 -8.77
N ALA A 139 -9.65 8.85 -8.96
CA ALA A 139 -9.01 8.72 -10.27
C ALA A 139 -9.15 7.30 -10.81
N GLY A 140 -8.89 6.27 -9.99
CA GLY A 140 -9.10 4.87 -10.36
C GLY A 140 -10.52 4.60 -10.81
N TYR A 141 -11.52 5.05 -10.03
CA TYR A 141 -12.93 4.90 -10.36
C TYR A 141 -13.33 5.60 -11.66
N PHE A 142 -12.87 6.83 -11.88
CA PHE A 142 -13.21 7.55 -13.10
C PHE A 142 -12.50 6.98 -14.33
N LEU A 143 -11.26 6.52 -14.20
CA LEU A 143 -10.53 5.91 -15.31
C LEU A 143 -11.25 4.67 -15.85
N THR A 144 -11.84 3.84 -15.00
CA THR A 144 -12.59 2.64 -15.46
C THR A 144 -13.84 2.98 -16.26
N GLN A 145 -14.43 4.17 -16.07
CA GLN A 145 -15.60 4.60 -16.86
C GLN A 145 -15.28 4.85 -18.34
N PHE A 146 -14.00 4.98 -18.69
CA PHE A 146 -13.56 5.33 -20.04
C PHE A 146 -12.79 4.20 -20.76
N VAL A 147 -12.57 3.06 -20.10
CA VAL A 147 -11.81 1.94 -20.65
C VAL A 147 -12.59 0.64 -20.56
N SER A 148 -12.19 -0.39 -21.33
CA SER A 148 -12.83 -1.70 -21.26
C SER A 148 -12.45 -2.47 -19.99
N ASP A 149 -13.24 -3.49 -19.65
CA ASP A 149 -12.95 -4.42 -18.55
C ASP A 149 -11.57 -5.07 -18.70
N GLU A 150 -11.17 -5.43 -19.92
CA GLU A 150 -9.84 -5.97 -20.21
C GLU A 150 -8.72 -4.97 -19.87
N VAL A 151 -8.89 -3.69 -20.20
CA VAL A 151 -7.90 -2.65 -19.86
C VAL A 151 -7.88 -2.41 -18.35
N THR A 152 -9.03 -2.41 -17.70
CA THR A 152 -9.15 -2.30 -16.24
C THR A 152 -8.43 -3.46 -15.55
N ALA A 153 -8.59 -4.69 -16.03
CA ALA A 153 -7.88 -5.86 -15.53
C ALA A 153 -6.36 -5.72 -15.67
N VAL A 154 -5.87 -5.22 -16.80
CA VAL A 154 -4.42 -4.95 -17.00
C VAL A 154 -3.91 -3.88 -16.03
N ILE A 155 -4.68 -2.81 -15.78
CA ILE A 155 -4.34 -1.77 -14.80
C ILE A 155 -4.28 -2.37 -13.38
N ASN A 156 -5.26 -3.20 -13.03
CA ASN A 156 -5.31 -3.87 -11.72
C ASN A 156 -4.13 -4.81 -11.52
N ALA A 157 -3.74 -5.58 -12.55
CA ALA A 157 -2.57 -6.43 -12.50
C ALA A 157 -1.25 -5.66 -12.40
N PHE A 158 -1.15 -4.52 -13.10
CA PHE A 158 -0.04 -3.60 -12.92
C PHE A 158 0.03 -3.10 -11.47
N ALA A 159 -1.09 -2.67 -10.90
CA ALA A 159 -1.13 -2.25 -9.49
C ALA A 159 -0.78 -3.41 -8.55
N GLY A 160 -1.27 -4.63 -8.82
CA GLY A 160 -0.92 -5.83 -8.06
C GLY A 160 0.57 -6.10 -8.03
N GLY A 161 1.26 -5.94 -9.16
CA GLY A 161 2.72 -6.02 -9.22
C GLY A 161 3.44 -4.97 -8.37
N ALA A 162 2.95 -3.72 -8.38
CA ALA A 162 3.48 -2.66 -7.53
C ALA A 162 3.27 -2.96 -6.04
N VAL A 163 2.10 -3.46 -5.64
CA VAL A 163 1.78 -3.84 -4.25
C VAL A 163 2.62 -5.02 -3.77
N VAL A 164 2.83 -6.04 -4.62
CA VAL A 164 3.75 -7.14 -4.27
C VAL A 164 5.16 -6.58 -4.01
N ALA A 165 5.65 -5.71 -4.89
CA ALA A 165 6.98 -5.12 -4.73
C ALA A 165 7.08 -4.27 -3.45
N SER A 166 6.07 -3.45 -3.13
CA SER A 166 6.06 -2.62 -1.91
C SER A 166 6.06 -3.46 -0.63
N LEU A 167 5.23 -4.50 -0.58
CA LEU A 167 5.13 -5.42 0.55
C LEU A 167 6.50 -6.02 0.91
N PHE A 168 7.22 -6.53 -0.10
CA PHE A 168 8.50 -7.19 0.12
C PHE A 168 9.68 -6.23 0.24
N ALA A 169 9.58 -5.02 -0.31
CA ALA A 169 10.61 -4.00 -0.16
C ALA A 169 10.63 -3.36 1.23
N ALA A 170 9.46 -3.15 1.85
CA ALA A 170 9.35 -2.36 3.07
C ALA A 170 8.45 -2.99 4.15
N ALA A 171 7.17 -3.22 3.85
CA ALA A 171 6.17 -3.51 4.89
C ALA A 171 6.43 -4.82 5.65
N VAL A 172 6.74 -5.90 4.93
CA VAL A 172 7.05 -7.21 5.53
C VAL A 172 8.35 -7.15 6.35
N PRO A 173 9.49 -6.68 5.81
CA PRO A 173 10.72 -6.50 6.60
C PRO A 173 10.49 -5.66 7.86
N GLU A 174 9.85 -4.49 7.74
CA GLU A 174 9.65 -3.57 8.87
C GLU A 174 8.72 -4.17 9.94
N GLY A 175 7.65 -4.85 9.52
CA GLY A 175 6.74 -5.55 10.41
C GLY A 175 7.46 -6.61 11.25
N HIS A 176 8.35 -7.38 10.63
CA HIS A 176 9.16 -8.40 11.30
C HIS A 176 10.25 -7.81 12.20
N ASP A 177 10.94 -6.75 11.77
CA ASP A 177 11.97 -6.07 12.54
C ASP A 177 11.41 -5.45 13.82
N GLN A 178 10.22 -4.84 13.75
CA GLN A 178 9.59 -4.20 14.90
C GLN A 178 8.77 -5.17 15.75
N GLY A 179 8.03 -6.08 15.12
CA GLY A 179 7.09 -6.99 15.78
C GLY A 179 7.70 -8.31 16.28
N GLY A 180 8.93 -8.63 15.86
CA GLY A 180 9.61 -9.87 16.23
C GLY A 180 8.81 -11.12 15.81
N SER A 181 8.87 -12.19 16.60
CA SER A 181 8.19 -13.46 16.26
C SER A 181 6.67 -13.35 16.15
N TRP A 182 6.05 -12.38 16.83
CA TRP A 182 4.60 -12.16 16.76
C TRP A 182 4.15 -11.56 15.43
N ALA A 183 5.06 -10.95 14.66
CA ALA A 183 4.77 -10.44 13.32
C ALA A 183 4.26 -11.55 12.40
N ALA A 184 4.87 -12.74 12.46
CA ALA A 184 4.43 -13.91 11.67
C ALA A 184 2.98 -14.31 11.99
N MET A 185 2.59 -14.27 13.26
CA MET A 185 1.20 -14.50 13.67
C MET A 185 0.28 -13.39 13.15
N GLY A 186 0.73 -12.13 13.24
CA GLY A 186 0.04 -11.00 12.64
C GLY A 186 -0.28 -11.25 11.17
N THR A 187 0.75 -11.53 10.35
CA THR A 187 0.61 -11.85 8.92
C THR A 187 -0.40 -12.96 8.66
N ALA A 188 -0.32 -14.07 9.40
CA ALA A 188 -1.23 -15.20 9.22
C ALA A 188 -2.70 -14.81 9.54
N VAL A 189 -2.92 -14.08 10.64
CA VAL A 189 -4.27 -13.66 11.02
C VAL A 189 -4.83 -12.64 10.02
N GLY A 190 -4.01 -11.70 9.56
CA GLY A 190 -4.43 -10.70 8.56
C GLY A 190 -4.82 -11.33 7.23
N PHE A 191 -4.02 -12.30 6.77
CA PHE A 191 -4.32 -13.08 5.58
C PHE A 191 -5.67 -13.81 5.69
N VAL A 192 -5.90 -14.50 6.81
CA VAL A 192 -7.15 -15.24 7.03
C VAL A 192 -8.35 -14.30 7.17
N ILE A 193 -8.22 -13.18 7.86
CA ILE A 193 -9.33 -12.22 7.99
C ILE A 193 -9.68 -11.62 6.63
N ALA A 194 -8.68 -11.22 5.82
CA ALA A 194 -8.95 -10.75 4.46
C ALA A 194 -9.67 -11.83 3.62
N ALA A 195 -9.26 -13.09 3.76
CA ALA A 195 -9.90 -14.21 3.09
C ALA A 195 -11.35 -14.48 3.53
N VAL A 196 -11.70 -14.13 4.77
CA VAL A 196 -13.09 -14.23 5.28
C VAL A 196 -13.95 -13.07 4.79
N ILE A 197 -13.34 -11.92 4.48
CA ILE A 197 -14.04 -10.71 4.02
C ILE A 197 -14.31 -10.75 2.51
N ALA A 198 -13.42 -11.36 1.73
CA ALA A 198 -13.52 -11.46 0.27
C ALA A 198 -14.63 -12.42 -0.19
#